data_AF-A0A260B0N6-F1
#
_entry.id   AF-A0A260B0N6-F1
#
_cell.length_a   1.000
_cell.length_b   1.000
_cell.length_c   1.000
_cell.angle_alpha   90.00
_cell.angle_beta   90.00
_cell.angle_gamma   90.00
#
_symmetry.space_group_name_H-M   'P 1'
#
loop_
_entity.id
_entity.type
_entity.pdbx_description
1 polymer ?
#
loop_
_entity_poly.entity_id
_entity_poly.type
_entity_poly.pdbx_seq_one_letter_code
_entity_poly.pdbx_strand_id
1 'polypeptide(L)'
;MASFDYSLNEERYKAMGTIYHTNAHSYRIFLRELVAGRLAARRDANSEQSQTLRFAIDISSMDRDRLAGTVLALMVDQVEEIEIDFYYSCADFDEKLVGSEGPIHVNRPISGFEGWTSTPDLPLACVLGLGFEHNLALGALETLEPTDAYLFVASGVDDRYDHIVMDRNSALIEGVTENIYQYSVRSPMRTALAVESIVHSLVRSRRVILVPIGTKIFALACFLVGVAYGDELAVWRLSADSARTPENRVCTTDPVGVSVLLRKKKSLT
;
A
#
# COMPACT_ATOMS: atom_id res chain seq x y z
N MET A 1 -9.90 -10.26 24.65
CA MET A 1 -9.60 -8.95 24.03
C MET A 1 -8.49 -8.32 24.84
N ALA A 2 -7.25 -8.34 24.36
CA ALA A 2 -6.19 -7.56 24.99
C ALA A 2 -6.44 -6.08 24.64
N SER A 3 -6.69 -5.24 25.64
CA SER A 3 -6.69 -3.79 25.46
C SER A 3 -5.24 -3.34 25.32
N PHE A 4 -4.85 -2.93 24.11
CA PHE A 4 -3.54 -2.36 23.88
C PHE A 4 -3.46 -0.99 24.56
N ASP A 5 -2.37 -0.76 25.30
CA ASP A 5 -2.13 0.50 25.99
C ASP A 5 -1.59 1.54 24.99
N TYR A 6 -2.51 2.29 24.39
CA TYR A 6 -2.20 3.42 23.52
C TYR A 6 -1.95 4.71 24.32
N SER A 7 -2.09 4.71 25.66
CA SER A 7 -2.25 5.92 26.46
C SER A 7 -1.18 6.98 26.23
N LEU A 8 0.10 6.57 26.16
CA LEU A 8 1.24 7.45 25.92
C LEU A 8 1.20 8.18 24.57
N ASN A 9 0.71 7.52 23.51
CA ASN A 9 0.56 8.12 22.20
C ASN A 9 -0.79 8.82 22.05
N GLU A 10 -1.80 8.34 22.75
CA GLU A 10 -3.17 8.85 22.67
C GLU A 10 -3.27 10.28 23.21
N GLU A 11 -2.59 10.60 24.32
CA GLU A 11 -2.53 11.99 24.81
C GLU A 11 -1.84 12.91 23.79
N ARG A 12 -0.73 12.46 23.19
CA ARG A 12 -0.02 13.22 22.16
C ARG A 12 -0.89 13.45 20.92
N TYR A 13 -1.57 12.43 20.43
CA TYR A 13 -2.43 12.54 19.26
C TYR A 13 -3.72 13.31 19.55
N LYS A 14 -4.29 13.20 20.77
CA LYS A 14 -5.43 14.02 21.23
C LYS A 14 -5.07 15.51 21.26
N ALA A 15 -3.84 15.84 21.65
CA ALA A 15 -3.36 17.23 21.62
C ALA A 15 -3.20 17.77 20.18
N MET A 16 -2.98 16.90 19.20
CA MET A 16 -2.82 17.26 17.78
C MET A 16 -4.13 17.22 16.99
N GLY A 17 -5.14 16.50 17.46
CA GLY A 17 -6.42 16.38 16.78
C GLY A 17 -7.33 15.27 17.33
N THR A 18 -8.27 14.84 16.49
CA THR A 18 -9.25 13.81 16.85
C THR A 18 -8.74 12.42 16.50
N ILE A 19 -8.80 11.50 17.47
CA ILE A 19 -8.44 10.09 17.27
C ILE A 19 -9.72 9.29 16.97
N TYR A 20 -9.66 8.45 15.94
CA TYR A 20 -10.76 7.58 15.53
C TYR A 20 -10.35 6.11 15.64
N HIS A 21 -10.98 5.40 16.58
CA HIS A 21 -10.81 3.95 16.74
C HIS A 21 -11.85 3.22 15.90
N THR A 22 -11.44 2.75 14.72
CA THR A 22 -12.33 2.10 13.76
C THR A 22 -11.60 0.98 13.02
N ASN A 23 -12.33 -0.05 12.59
CA ASN A 23 -11.80 -1.02 11.64
C ASN A 23 -11.62 -0.37 10.24
N ALA A 24 -10.92 -1.04 9.32
CA ALA A 24 -10.61 -0.49 8.00
C ALA A 24 -11.88 -0.13 7.18
N HIS A 25 -12.94 -0.93 7.26
CA HIS A 25 -14.20 -0.67 6.54
C HIS A 25 -14.90 0.60 7.06
N SER A 26 -15.10 0.69 8.37
CA SER A 26 -15.69 1.88 9.01
C SER A 26 -14.83 3.12 8.81
N TYR A 27 -13.50 2.97 8.74
CA TYR A 27 -12.59 4.06 8.42
C TYR A 27 -12.74 4.59 6.99
N ARG A 28 -12.86 3.70 5.98
CA ARG A 28 -13.11 4.11 4.60
C ARG A 28 -14.38 4.95 4.50
N ILE A 29 -15.47 4.49 5.13
CA ILE A 29 -16.75 5.21 5.16
C ILE A 29 -16.58 6.60 5.81
N PHE A 30 -15.94 6.65 6.98
CA PHE A 30 -15.67 7.90 7.67
C PHE A 30 -14.86 8.87 6.80
N LEU A 31 -13.76 8.41 6.20
CA LEU A 31 -12.89 9.26 5.40
C LEU A 31 -13.61 9.76 4.15
N ARG A 32 -14.40 8.90 3.49
CA ARG A 32 -15.25 9.27 2.35
C ARG A 32 -16.20 10.40 2.74
N GLU A 33 -16.90 10.28 3.86
CA GLU A 33 -17.88 11.27 4.33
C GLU A 33 -17.20 12.58 4.75
N LEU A 34 -16.04 12.50 5.41
CA LEU A 34 -15.24 13.66 5.75
C LEU A 34 -14.85 14.46 4.50
N VAL A 35 -14.33 13.78 3.47
CA VAL A 35 -13.89 14.40 2.22
C VAL A 35 -15.09 14.96 1.46
N ALA A 36 -16.18 14.21 1.35
CA ALA A 36 -17.41 14.67 0.71
C ALA A 36 -17.99 15.93 1.38
N GLY A 37 -17.96 15.99 2.72
CA GLY A 37 -18.37 17.18 3.48
C GLY A 37 -17.50 18.40 3.20
N ARG A 38 -16.18 18.22 3.07
CA ARG A 38 -15.25 19.30 2.69
C ARG A 38 -15.46 19.78 1.26
N LEU A 39 -15.71 18.85 0.35
CA LEU A 39 -16.04 19.16 -1.05
C LEU A 39 -17.35 19.94 -1.16
N ALA A 40 -18.40 19.53 -0.44
CA ALA A 40 -19.67 20.25 -0.38
C ALA A 40 -19.50 21.68 0.16
N ALA A 41 -18.80 21.83 1.30
CA ALA A 41 -18.54 23.15 1.89
C ALA A 41 -17.75 24.07 0.95
N ARG A 42 -16.83 23.52 0.12
CA ARG A 42 -16.12 24.29 -0.91
C ARG A 42 -17.07 24.82 -1.99
N ARG A 43 -18.01 23.99 -2.46
CA ARG A 43 -18.99 24.40 -3.49
C ARG A 43 -19.85 25.57 -3.02
N ASP A 44 -20.24 25.55 -1.75
CA ASP A 44 -21.06 26.61 -1.16
C ASP A 44 -20.29 27.93 -0.99
N ALA A 45 -18.96 27.87 -0.86
CA ALA A 45 -18.09 29.02 -0.63
C ALA A 45 -17.68 29.81 -1.90
N ASN A 46 -18.27 29.50 -3.08
CA ASN A 46 -18.06 30.12 -4.40
C ASN A 46 -17.34 31.49 -4.42
N SER A 47 -16.02 31.47 -4.62
CA SER A 47 -15.24 32.57 -5.16
C SER A 47 -14.53 32.06 -6.42
N GLU A 48 -14.41 32.91 -7.44
CA GLU A 48 -14.00 32.61 -8.83
C GLU A 48 -12.57 32.04 -9.01
N GLN A 49 -11.93 31.61 -7.92
CA GLN A 49 -10.67 30.89 -7.87
C GLN A 49 -10.83 29.62 -7.03
N SER A 50 -11.62 28.66 -7.52
CA SER A 50 -11.76 27.37 -6.85
C SER A 50 -10.47 26.55 -7.03
N GLN A 51 -9.52 26.71 -6.09
CA GLN A 51 -8.38 25.82 -5.99
C GLN A 51 -8.86 24.39 -5.72
N THR A 52 -8.24 23.42 -6.38
CA THR A 52 -8.47 21.99 -6.15
C THR A 52 -8.23 21.67 -4.67
N LEU A 53 -9.14 20.94 -4.02
CA LEU A 53 -8.90 20.55 -2.63
C LEU A 53 -7.69 19.63 -2.55
N ARG A 54 -6.80 19.94 -1.62
CA ARG A 54 -5.57 19.21 -1.40
C ARG A 54 -5.56 18.54 -0.03
N PHE A 55 -5.26 17.26 0.02
CA PHE A 55 -5.18 16.46 1.24
C PHE A 55 -3.77 15.93 1.43
N ALA A 56 -3.18 16.14 2.60
CA ALA A 56 -1.93 15.53 3.00
C ALA A 56 -2.21 14.33 3.92
N ILE A 57 -1.67 13.16 3.58
CA ILE A 57 -1.93 11.89 4.25
C ILE A 57 -0.61 11.22 4.63
N ASP A 58 -0.36 11.08 5.93
CA ASP A 58 0.75 10.28 6.44
C ASP A 58 0.35 8.81 6.54
N ILE A 59 1.00 7.94 5.77
CA ILE A 59 0.73 6.50 5.73
C ILE A 59 1.62 5.68 6.68
N SER A 60 2.54 6.31 7.42
CA SER A 60 3.62 5.66 8.18
C SER A 60 3.16 4.62 9.19
N SER A 61 1.95 4.78 9.74
CA SER A 61 1.38 3.89 10.76
C SER A 61 0.19 3.08 10.26
N MET A 62 -0.12 3.11 8.96
CA MET A 62 -1.23 2.36 8.39
C MET A 62 -0.84 0.90 8.12
N ASP A 63 -1.69 -0.04 8.54
CA ASP A 63 -1.67 -1.40 8.02
C ASP A 63 -2.16 -1.43 6.55
N ARG A 64 -2.11 -2.60 5.91
CA ARG A 64 -2.49 -2.74 4.50
C ARG A 64 -3.97 -2.51 4.21
N ASP A 65 -4.86 -2.93 5.11
CA ASP A 65 -6.30 -2.71 4.89
C ASP A 65 -6.66 -1.23 5.13
N ARG A 66 -6.04 -0.57 6.11
CA ARG A 66 -6.19 0.87 6.36
C ARG A 66 -5.70 1.69 5.18
N LEU A 67 -4.51 1.39 4.66
CA LEU A 67 -3.94 2.06 3.50
C LEU A 67 -4.79 1.85 2.24
N ALA A 68 -5.27 0.62 2.00
CA ALA A 68 -6.21 0.34 0.92
C ALA A 68 -7.50 1.16 1.05
N GLY A 69 -8.10 1.17 2.24
CA GLY A 69 -9.30 1.94 2.53
C GLY A 69 -9.10 3.44 2.35
N THR A 70 -7.94 3.98 2.73
CA THR A 70 -7.54 5.37 2.44
C THR A 70 -7.53 5.66 0.96
N VAL A 71 -6.85 4.82 0.17
CA VAL A 71 -6.74 5.00 -1.28
C VAL A 71 -8.11 4.93 -1.95
N LEU A 72 -8.95 3.96 -1.60
CA LEU A 72 -10.31 3.82 -2.16
C LEU A 72 -11.21 5.00 -1.77
N ALA A 73 -11.18 5.43 -0.50
CA ALA A 73 -11.98 6.56 -0.03
C ALA A 73 -11.64 7.87 -0.77
N LEU A 74 -10.38 8.06 -1.14
CA LEU A 74 -9.89 9.27 -1.78
C LEU A 74 -9.99 9.20 -3.31
N MET A 75 -9.66 8.06 -3.91
CA MET A 75 -9.49 7.93 -5.37
C MET A 75 -10.69 7.34 -6.09
N VAL A 76 -11.52 6.54 -5.40
CA VAL A 76 -12.65 5.82 -6.03
C VAL A 76 -13.98 6.39 -5.56
N ASP A 77 -14.11 6.67 -4.26
CA ASP A 77 -15.39 7.10 -3.68
C ASP A 77 -15.69 8.60 -3.92
N GLN A 78 -14.74 9.35 -4.49
CA GLN A 78 -14.89 10.79 -4.76
C GLN A 78 -15.23 11.05 -6.22
N VAL A 79 -16.14 12.00 -6.43
CA VAL A 79 -16.62 12.40 -7.77
C VAL A 79 -15.99 13.68 -8.30
N GLU A 80 -15.30 14.42 -7.44
CA GLU A 80 -14.62 15.67 -7.76
C GLU A 80 -13.11 15.49 -7.84
N GLU A 81 -12.47 16.40 -8.57
CA GLU A 81 -11.01 16.45 -8.62
C GLU A 81 -10.45 16.85 -7.24
N ILE A 82 -9.51 16.04 -6.75
CA ILE A 82 -8.74 16.29 -5.53
C ILE A 82 -7.26 16.00 -5.78
N GLU A 83 -6.40 16.77 -5.12
CA GLU A 83 -4.97 16.53 -5.05
C GLU A 83 -4.66 15.84 -3.71
N ILE A 84 -3.85 14.79 -3.73
CA ILE A 84 -3.51 14.01 -2.54
C ILE A 84 -2.00 13.88 -2.47
N ASP A 85 -1.42 14.32 -1.36
CA ASP A 85 -0.02 14.06 -1.03
C ASP A 85 0.04 12.91 -0.03
N PHE A 86 0.61 11.79 -0.46
CA PHE A 86 0.94 10.71 0.46
C PHE A 86 2.36 10.90 0.98
N TYR A 87 2.53 10.83 2.29
CA TYR A 87 3.81 10.91 2.99
C TYR A 87 4.11 9.63 3.74
N TYR A 88 5.37 9.21 3.71
CA TYR A 88 5.89 8.09 4.44
C TYR A 88 7.19 8.46 5.14
N SER A 89 7.20 8.26 6.45
CA SER A 89 8.36 8.41 7.32
C SER A 89 8.96 7.04 7.56
N CYS A 90 10.18 6.82 7.08
CA CYS A 90 10.87 5.55 7.30
C CYS A 90 11.27 5.43 8.77
N ALA A 91 10.92 4.30 9.37
CA ALA A 91 11.39 3.95 10.70
C ALA A 91 12.86 3.54 10.64
N ASP A 92 13.62 3.83 11.70
CA ASP A 92 14.92 3.22 11.94
C ASP A 92 14.77 1.70 11.95
N PHE A 93 15.73 1.03 11.32
CA PHE A 93 15.72 -0.42 11.30
C PHE A 93 16.28 -0.98 12.61
N ASP A 94 15.47 -1.82 13.27
CA ASP A 94 15.87 -2.55 14.47
C ASP A 94 16.09 -4.03 14.13
N GLU A 95 17.34 -4.48 14.24
CA GLU A 95 17.73 -5.88 14.01
C GLU A 95 17.00 -6.88 14.92
N LYS A 96 16.49 -6.45 16.09
CA LYS A 96 15.70 -7.32 16.98
C LYS A 96 14.39 -7.78 16.36
N LEU A 97 13.91 -7.09 15.33
CA LEU A 97 12.71 -7.48 14.59
C LEU A 97 12.97 -8.68 13.66
N VAL A 98 14.23 -8.96 13.34
CA VAL A 98 14.62 -10.10 12.52
C VAL A 98 14.33 -11.39 13.26
N GLY A 99 13.58 -12.30 12.63
CA GLY A 99 13.17 -13.56 13.25
C GLY A 99 11.91 -13.47 14.12
N SER A 100 11.24 -12.32 14.18
CA SER A 100 9.88 -12.18 14.75
C SER A 100 8.77 -12.68 13.80
N GLU A 101 9.12 -13.58 12.88
CA GLU A 101 8.21 -14.10 11.85
C GLU A 101 7.22 -15.08 12.49
N GLY A 102 5.98 -14.60 12.68
CA GLY A 102 4.86 -15.44 13.08
C GLY A 102 4.25 -16.21 11.89
N PRO A 103 3.34 -17.16 12.15
CA PRO A 103 2.61 -17.85 11.09
C PRO A 103 1.74 -16.87 10.30
N ILE A 104 1.52 -17.17 9.01
CA ILE A 104 0.59 -16.40 8.16
C ILE A 104 -0.83 -16.56 8.72
N HIS A 105 -1.42 -15.44 9.14
CA HIS A 105 -2.78 -15.39 9.69
C HIS A 105 -3.79 -14.77 8.72
N VAL A 106 -3.32 -13.94 7.79
CA VAL A 106 -4.16 -13.31 6.77
C VAL A 106 -3.65 -13.72 5.42
N ASN A 107 -4.55 -14.26 4.60
CA ASN A 107 -4.29 -14.70 3.24
C ASN A 107 -5.59 -14.57 2.43
N ARG A 108 -5.82 -13.40 1.82
CA ARG A 108 -7.08 -13.07 1.12
C ARG A 108 -6.93 -11.87 0.19
N PRO A 109 -7.86 -11.65 -0.76
CA PRO A 109 -8.01 -10.36 -1.42
C PRO A 109 -8.20 -9.22 -0.43
N ILE A 110 -7.74 -8.03 -0.81
CA ILE A 110 -8.03 -6.79 -0.10
C ILE A 110 -9.40 -6.29 -0.52
N SER A 111 -10.20 -5.84 0.45
CA SER A 111 -11.56 -5.40 0.16
C SER A 111 -11.57 -4.14 -0.71
N GLY A 112 -12.33 -4.17 -1.80
CA GLY A 112 -12.34 -3.15 -2.87
C GLY A 112 -11.25 -3.30 -3.92
N PHE A 113 -10.45 -4.37 -3.87
CA PHE A 113 -9.42 -4.73 -4.84
C PHE A 113 -9.53 -6.22 -5.24
N GLU A 114 -10.74 -6.76 -5.26
CA GLU A 114 -11.05 -8.14 -5.63
C GLU A 114 -11.18 -8.34 -7.15
N GLY A 115 -10.62 -7.41 -7.94
CA GLY A 115 -10.66 -7.46 -9.39
C GLY A 115 -10.13 -8.79 -9.93
N TRP A 116 -10.70 -9.23 -11.04
CA TRP A 116 -10.31 -10.47 -11.68
C TRP A 116 -10.54 -10.34 -13.18
N THR A 117 -9.56 -10.75 -13.97
CA THR A 117 -9.75 -10.76 -15.43
C THR A 117 -10.95 -11.63 -15.81
N SER A 118 -11.65 -11.21 -16.85
CA SER A 118 -12.74 -11.98 -17.46
C SER A 118 -12.28 -13.28 -18.13
N THR A 119 -10.96 -13.52 -18.20
CA THR A 119 -10.35 -14.68 -18.87
C THR A 119 -9.63 -15.58 -17.84
N PRO A 120 -10.35 -16.52 -17.18
CA PRO A 120 -9.79 -17.32 -16.09
C PRO A 120 -8.68 -18.29 -16.54
N ASP A 121 -8.67 -18.68 -17.82
CA ASP A 121 -7.69 -19.62 -18.39
C ASP A 121 -6.29 -19.00 -18.59
N LEU A 122 -6.15 -17.68 -18.43
CA LEU A 122 -4.83 -17.06 -18.52
C LEU A 122 -3.94 -17.54 -17.36
N PRO A 123 -2.64 -17.74 -17.63
CA PRO A 123 -1.68 -18.04 -16.57
C PRO A 123 -1.56 -16.87 -15.60
N LEU A 124 -1.29 -17.20 -14.34
CA LEU A 124 -1.19 -16.21 -13.26
C LEU A 124 0.21 -15.61 -13.19
N ALA A 125 0.29 -14.29 -13.15
CA ALA A 125 1.49 -13.54 -12.80
C ALA A 125 1.29 -12.86 -11.44
N CYS A 126 2.31 -12.97 -10.58
CA CYS A 126 2.33 -12.35 -9.26
C CYS A 126 3.41 -11.25 -9.22
N VAL A 127 3.02 -10.04 -8.83
CA VAL A 127 3.96 -8.94 -8.59
C VAL A 127 3.99 -8.66 -7.10
N LEU A 128 5.13 -8.87 -6.45
CA LEU A 128 5.26 -8.77 -5.00
C LEU A 128 6.49 -7.97 -4.57
N GLY A 129 6.34 -7.24 -3.47
CA GLY A 129 7.47 -6.60 -2.80
C GLY A 129 8.22 -7.62 -1.97
N LEU A 130 9.46 -7.31 -1.59
CA LEU A 130 10.20 -8.05 -0.58
C LEU A 130 10.41 -7.17 0.66
N GLY A 131 10.35 -7.83 1.81
CA GLY A 131 10.75 -7.28 3.11
C GLY A 131 11.60 -8.31 3.86
N PHE A 132 11.99 -8.00 5.09
CA PHE A 132 12.81 -8.93 5.89
C PHE A 132 12.02 -10.14 6.41
N GLU A 133 10.69 -10.14 6.24
CA GLU A 133 9.78 -11.21 6.62
C GLU A 133 9.63 -12.21 5.48
N HIS A 134 10.66 -13.03 5.28
CA HIS A 134 10.77 -13.92 4.13
C HIS A 134 9.56 -14.86 3.98
N ASN A 135 9.04 -15.38 5.10
CA ASN A 135 7.90 -16.31 5.09
C ASN A 135 6.65 -15.73 4.41
N LEU A 136 6.47 -14.39 4.38
CA LEU A 136 5.35 -13.76 3.69
C LEU A 136 5.48 -13.85 2.17
N ALA A 137 6.68 -13.61 1.63
CA ALA A 137 6.92 -13.68 0.20
C ALA A 137 6.81 -15.13 -0.29
N LEU A 138 7.43 -16.06 0.44
CA LEU A 138 7.34 -17.49 0.13
C LEU A 138 5.90 -17.98 0.19
N GLY A 139 5.19 -17.72 1.29
CA GLY A 139 3.80 -18.14 1.44
C GLY A 139 2.85 -17.53 0.42
N ALA A 140 3.16 -16.35 -0.12
CA ALA A 140 2.41 -15.75 -1.22
C ALA A 140 2.53 -16.60 -2.49
N LEU A 141 3.74 -17.01 -2.82
CA LEU A 141 4.01 -17.81 -4.02
C LEU A 141 3.49 -19.25 -3.88
N GLU A 142 3.62 -19.85 -2.69
CA GLU A 142 3.05 -21.17 -2.42
C GLU A 142 1.52 -21.19 -2.45
N THR A 143 0.86 -20.11 -1.97
CA THR A 143 -0.60 -20.05 -2.01
C THR A 143 -1.12 -19.79 -3.41
N LEU A 144 -0.51 -18.83 -4.11
CA LEU A 144 -1.02 -18.35 -5.39
C LEU A 144 -0.58 -19.23 -6.56
N GLU A 145 0.52 -19.96 -6.41
CA GLU A 145 1.15 -20.80 -7.44
C GLU A 145 1.25 -20.08 -8.80
N PRO A 146 1.84 -18.87 -8.86
CA PRO A 146 1.91 -18.13 -10.12
C PRO A 146 2.85 -18.81 -11.09
N THR A 147 2.53 -18.72 -12.38
CA THR A 147 3.43 -19.13 -13.47
C THR A 147 4.65 -18.21 -13.52
N ASP A 148 4.45 -16.91 -13.28
CA ASP A 148 5.51 -15.90 -13.30
C ASP A 148 5.48 -15.06 -12.02
N ALA A 149 6.64 -14.85 -11.39
CA ALA A 149 6.78 -13.98 -10.22
C ALA A 149 7.68 -12.79 -10.55
N TYR A 150 7.28 -11.58 -10.13
CA TYR A 150 8.00 -10.33 -10.30
C TYR A 150 8.30 -9.75 -8.92
N LEU A 151 9.58 -9.77 -8.53
CA LEU A 151 10.02 -9.40 -7.19
C LEU A 151 10.51 -7.96 -7.16
N PHE A 152 10.00 -7.16 -6.23
CA PHE A 152 10.43 -5.78 -5.99
C PHE A 152 11.20 -5.65 -4.69
N VAL A 153 12.48 -5.29 -4.77
CA VAL A 153 13.38 -5.16 -3.62
C VAL A 153 13.65 -3.69 -3.32
N ALA A 154 13.37 -3.28 -2.09
CA ALA A 154 13.64 -1.92 -1.63
C ALA A 154 15.14 -1.68 -1.46
N SER A 155 15.58 -0.43 -1.63
CA SER A 155 16.97 -0.02 -1.41
C SER A 155 17.09 1.45 -0.98
N GLY A 156 18.22 1.78 -0.34
CA GLY A 156 18.72 3.16 -0.21
C GLY A 156 18.14 3.96 0.96
N VAL A 157 17.66 3.28 2.00
CA VAL A 157 17.24 3.93 3.26
C VAL A 157 18.17 3.55 4.41
N ASP A 158 18.45 2.26 4.57
CA ASP A 158 19.30 1.72 5.62
C ASP A 158 20.01 0.47 5.08
N ASP A 159 21.34 0.51 4.99
CA ASP A 159 22.12 -0.60 4.45
C ASP A 159 21.92 -1.90 5.24
N ARG A 160 21.64 -1.82 6.56
CA ARG A 160 21.35 -2.98 7.40
C ARG A 160 20.05 -3.67 6.95
N TYR A 161 19.02 -2.87 6.68
CA TYR A 161 17.75 -3.36 6.15
C TYR A 161 17.96 -4.01 4.77
N ASP A 162 18.65 -3.31 3.88
CA ASP A 162 18.89 -3.76 2.49
C ASP A 162 19.62 -5.11 2.48
N HIS A 163 20.68 -5.26 3.29
CA HIS A 163 21.41 -6.52 3.44
C HIS A 163 20.52 -7.66 3.95
N ILE A 164 19.71 -7.41 4.98
CA ILE A 164 18.86 -8.45 5.58
C ILE A 164 17.74 -8.88 4.63
N VAL A 165 17.14 -7.96 3.88
CA VAL A 165 16.13 -8.33 2.87
C VAL A 165 16.74 -9.22 1.80
N MET A 166 17.94 -8.90 1.32
CA MET A 166 18.63 -9.71 0.31
C MET A 166 19.02 -11.09 0.85
N ASP A 167 19.62 -11.16 2.04
CA ASP A 167 20.03 -12.41 2.69
C ASP A 167 18.85 -13.35 2.92
N ARG A 168 17.79 -12.83 3.55
CA ARG A 168 16.59 -13.61 3.91
C ARG A 168 15.80 -14.11 2.71
N ASN A 169 15.85 -13.41 1.58
CA ASN A 169 15.14 -13.79 0.36
C ASN A 169 16.07 -14.39 -0.72
N SER A 170 17.33 -14.69 -0.39
CA SER A 170 18.33 -15.19 -1.34
C SER A 170 17.84 -16.40 -2.16
N ALA A 171 17.34 -17.44 -1.49
CA ALA A 171 16.79 -18.62 -2.17
C ALA A 171 15.61 -18.30 -3.11
N LEU A 172 14.76 -17.34 -2.73
CA LEU A 172 13.64 -16.91 -3.57
C LEU A 172 14.13 -16.11 -4.78
N ILE A 173 15.07 -15.20 -4.56
CA ILE A 173 15.70 -14.36 -5.60
C ILE A 173 16.43 -15.26 -6.62
N GLU A 174 17.20 -16.24 -6.14
CA GLU A 174 17.88 -17.23 -6.97
C GLU A 174 16.91 -18.08 -7.80
N GLY A 175 15.68 -18.31 -7.31
CA GLY A 175 14.65 -19.04 -8.05
C GLY A 175 13.97 -18.24 -9.17
N VAL A 176 13.95 -16.90 -9.10
CA VAL A 176 13.19 -16.05 -10.04
C VAL A 176 14.06 -15.41 -11.13
N THR A 177 15.39 -15.36 -10.95
CA THR A 177 16.50 -14.94 -11.86
C THR A 177 16.31 -13.74 -12.82
N GLU A 178 15.23 -13.63 -13.59
CA GLU A 178 15.01 -12.58 -14.61
C GLU A 178 14.07 -11.45 -14.16
N ASN A 179 13.18 -11.71 -13.20
CA ASN A 179 12.10 -10.78 -12.85
C ASN A 179 12.31 -10.11 -11.48
N ILE A 180 13.50 -9.52 -11.26
CA ILE A 180 13.88 -8.90 -9.99
C ILE A 180 14.18 -7.42 -10.21
N TYR A 181 13.44 -6.57 -9.51
CA TYR A 181 13.42 -5.13 -9.70
C TYR A 181 13.83 -4.42 -8.41
N GLN A 182 14.94 -3.69 -8.44
CA GLN A 182 15.31 -2.82 -7.33
C GLN A 182 14.57 -1.48 -7.44
N TYR A 183 14.09 -0.96 -6.32
CA TYR A 183 13.51 0.38 -6.25
C TYR A 183 14.01 1.13 -5.02
N SER A 184 14.05 2.46 -5.12
CA SER A 184 14.34 3.30 -3.97
C SER A 184 13.06 3.72 -3.27
N VAL A 185 12.99 3.51 -1.94
CA VAL A 185 11.87 3.99 -1.11
C VAL A 185 11.75 5.52 -1.19
N ARG A 186 12.85 6.22 -1.45
CA ARG A 186 12.88 7.69 -1.61
C ARG A 186 12.27 8.18 -2.92
N SER A 187 11.91 7.28 -3.83
CA SER A 187 11.38 7.60 -5.15
C SER A 187 9.98 7.00 -5.37
N PRO A 188 8.96 7.33 -4.55
CA PRO A 188 7.65 6.70 -4.60
C PRO A 188 6.96 6.81 -5.96
N MET A 189 7.10 7.93 -6.67
CA MET A 189 6.61 8.08 -8.03
C MET A 189 7.25 7.07 -9.00
N ARG A 190 8.57 6.87 -8.92
CA ARG A 190 9.27 5.90 -9.77
C ARG A 190 8.86 4.47 -9.45
N THR A 191 8.64 4.16 -8.18
CA THR A 191 8.12 2.86 -7.74
C THR A 191 6.74 2.60 -8.32
N ALA A 192 5.82 3.57 -8.26
CA ALA A 192 4.50 3.46 -8.85
C ALA A 192 4.56 3.22 -10.37
N LEU A 193 5.37 4.00 -11.10
CA LEU A 193 5.56 3.84 -12.54
C LEU A 193 6.18 2.48 -12.91
N ALA A 194 7.10 1.97 -12.08
CA ALA A 194 7.70 0.66 -12.31
C ALA A 194 6.67 -0.47 -12.14
N VAL A 195 5.88 -0.44 -11.07
CA VAL A 195 4.77 -1.40 -10.86
C VAL A 195 3.76 -1.30 -12.00
N GLU A 196 3.34 -0.08 -12.36
CA GLU A 196 2.41 0.17 -13.46
C GLU A 196 2.92 -0.40 -14.78
N SER A 197 4.20 -0.18 -15.10
CA SER A 197 4.81 -0.66 -16.36
C SER A 197 4.79 -2.19 -16.46
N ILE A 198 5.10 -2.88 -15.36
CA ILE A 198 5.02 -4.35 -15.30
C ILE A 198 3.58 -4.81 -15.46
N VAL A 199 2.64 -4.26 -14.69
CA VAL A 199 1.21 -4.60 -14.82
C VAL A 199 0.70 -4.38 -16.23
N HIS A 200 1.05 -3.25 -16.85
CA HIS A 200 0.64 -2.92 -18.22
C HIS A 200 1.07 -3.98 -19.23
N SER A 201 2.30 -4.50 -19.10
CA SER A 201 2.82 -5.55 -19.97
C SER A 201 2.13 -6.91 -19.78
N LEU A 202 1.60 -7.17 -18.58
CA LEU A 202 1.05 -8.47 -18.20
C LEU A 202 -0.44 -8.59 -18.43
N VAL A 203 -1.21 -7.53 -18.17
CA VAL A 203 -2.68 -7.61 -18.01
C VAL A 203 -3.42 -8.14 -19.24
N ARG A 204 -2.82 -8.02 -20.43
CA ARG A 204 -3.39 -8.53 -21.70
C ARG A 204 -3.21 -10.04 -21.90
N SER A 205 -2.27 -10.66 -21.19
CA SER A 205 -1.87 -12.06 -21.42
C SER A 205 -1.81 -12.91 -20.16
N ARG A 206 -1.95 -12.29 -18.98
CA ARG A 206 -1.86 -12.92 -17.67
C ARG A 206 -3.00 -12.45 -16.78
N ARG A 207 -3.40 -13.29 -15.83
CA ARG A 207 -4.11 -12.83 -14.64
C ARG A 207 -3.06 -12.17 -13.75
N VAL A 208 -3.31 -10.97 -13.25
CA VAL A 208 -2.31 -10.24 -12.45
C VAL A 208 -2.80 -10.13 -11.01
N ILE A 209 -1.94 -10.54 -10.07
CA ILE A 209 -2.12 -10.29 -8.64
C ILE A 209 -0.96 -9.45 -8.13
N LEU A 210 -1.29 -8.35 -7.45
CA LEU A 210 -0.35 -7.52 -6.71
C LEU A 210 -0.33 -7.95 -5.24
N VAL A 211 0.84 -8.22 -4.68
CA VAL A 211 1.01 -8.59 -3.26
C VAL A 211 1.83 -7.50 -2.57
N PRO A 212 1.19 -6.56 -1.85
CA PRO A 212 1.82 -5.34 -1.35
C PRO A 212 2.66 -5.56 -0.08
N ILE A 213 3.45 -6.62 0.03
CA ILE A 213 4.35 -6.86 1.18
C ILE A 213 5.63 -5.99 1.05
N GLY A 214 6.44 -5.92 2.11
CA GLY A 214 7.61 -5.05 2.17
C GLY A 214 7.28 -3.62 2.59
N THR A 215 7.83 -2.62 1.89
CA THR A 215 7.71 -1.21 2.29
C THR A 215 6.32 -0.61 2.04
N LYS A 216 5.98 0.44 2.79
CA LYS A 216 4.71 1.16 2.59
C LYS A 216 4.64 1.90 1.25
N ILE A 217 5.79 2.28 0.68
CA ILE A 217 5.87 2.89 -0.64
C ILE A 217 5.48 1.89 -1.74
N PHE A 218 5.99 0.66 -1.66
CA PHE A 218 5.58 -0.39 -2.59
C PHE A 218 4.10 -0.72 -2.43
N ALA A 219 3.61 -0.82 -1.19
CA ALA A 219 2.19 -1.05 -0.95
C ALA A 219 1.30 0.06 -1.54
N LEU A 220 1.67 1.33 -1.34
CA LEU A 220 0.98 2.47 -1.95
C LEU A 220 0.99 2.37 -3.48
N ALA A 221 2.13 2.05 -4.08
CA ALA A 221 2.24 1.84 -5.53
C ALA A 221 1.26 0.75 -6.02
N CYS A 222 1.17 -0.40 -5.33
CA CYS A 222 0.21 -1.44 -5.67
C CYS A 222 -1.24 -0.96 -5.61
N PHE A 223 -1.61 -0.18 -4.59
CA PHE A 223 -2.98 0.33 -4.46
C PHE A 223 -3.31 1.39 -5.52
N LEU A 224 -2.38 2.29 -5.83
CA LEU A 224 -2.57 3.28 -6.90
C LEU A 224 -2.74 2.60 -8.26
N VAL A 225 -1.92 1.59 -8.56
CA VAL A 225 -2.04 0.79 -9.78
C VAL A 225 -3.32 -0.04 -9.78
N GLY A 226 -3.69 -0.64 -8.64
CA GLY A 226 -4.97 -1.35 -8.51
C GLY A 226 -6.18 -0.47 -8.81
N VAL A 227 -6.18 0.80 -8.38
CA VAL A 227 -7.24 1.75 -8.75
C VAL A 227 -7.22 2.05 -10.25
N ALA A 228 -6.04 2.20 -10.85
CA ALA A 228 -5.91 2.54 -12.27
C ALA A 228 -6.42 1.43 -13.20
N TYR A 229 -6.21 0.16 -12.84
CA TYR A 229 -6.60 -1.01 -13.62
C TYR A 229 -7.96 -1.62 -13.20
N GLY A 230 -8.47 -1.28 -12.01
CA GLY A 230 -9.77 -1.72 -11.53
C GLY A 230 -9.90 -3.24 -11.56
N ASP A 231 -10.96 -3.73 -12.22
CA ASP A 231 -11.30 -5.16 -12.27
C ASP A 231 -10.30 -6.01 -13.08
N GLU A 232 -9.33 -5.43 -13.78
CA GLU A 232 -8.35 -6.21 -14.55
C GLU A 232 -7.31 -6.94 -13.69
N LEU A 233 -7.15 -6.58 -12.41
CA LEU A 233 -6.19 -7.20 -11.49
C LEU A 233 -6.74 -7.30 -10.06
N ALA A 234 -6.15 -8.18 -9.25
CA ALA A 234 -6.45 -8.27 -7.82
C ALA A 234 -5.29 -7.72 -6.98
N VAL A 235 -5.60 -7.20 -5.78
CA VAL A 235 -4.58 -6.94 -4.75
C VAL A 235 -4.80 -7.90 -3.59
N TRP A 236 -3.76 -8.64 -3.23
CA TRP A 236 -3.84 -9.76 -2.29
C TRP A 236 -3.02 -9.51 -1.03
N ARG A 237 -3.66 -9.63 0.14
CA ARG A 237 -3.02 -9.41 1.44
C ARG A 237 -2.48 -10.71 1.99
N LEU A 238 -1.18 -10.72 2.28
CA LEU A 238 -0.56 -11.64 3.22
C LEU A 238 -0.11 -10.90 4.46
N SER A 239 -0.28 -11.53 5.62
CA SER A 239 0.15 -10.98 6.89
C SER A 239 0.37 -12.10 7.90
N ALA A 240 1.48 -12.04 8.63
CA ALA A 240 1.70 -12.82 9.85
C ALA A 240 0.94 -12.22 11.05
N ASP A 241 -0.02 -11.34 10.77
CA ASP A 241 -0.62 -10.46 11.76
C ASP A 241 -2.05 -10.90 12.06
N SER A 242 -2.25 -11.44 13.26
CA SER A 242 -3.56 -11.44 13.92
C SER A 242 -3.55 -10.59 15.20
N ALA A 243 -2.37 -10.11 15.65
CA ALA A 243 -2.15 -9.51 16.97
C ALA A 243 -0.74 -8.89 17.17
N ARG A 244 -0.08 -8.34 16.14
CA ARG A 244 1.18 -7.61 16.37
C ARG A 244 0.92 -6.45 17.30
N THR A 245 1.69 -6.39 18.38
CA THR A 245 1.65 -5.26 19.30
C THR A 245 2.10 -4.01 18.54
N PRO A 246 1.31 -2.93 18.53
CA PRO A 246 1.76 -1.67 17.98
C PRO A 246 3.09 -1.27 18.62
N GLU A 247 4.10 -1.01 17.80
CA GLU A 247 5.42 -0.60 18.25
C GLU A 247 5.62 0.88 17.95
N ASN A 248 6.13 1.62 18.92
CA ASN A 248 6.61 2.96 18.67
C ASN A 248 7.99 2.87 18.02
N ARG A 249 8.11 3.35 16.78
CA ARG A 249 9.36 3.36 16.04
C ARG A 249 9.87 4.78 15.85
N VAL A 250 11.18 4.94 15.95
CA VAL A 250 11.83 6.24 15.73
C VAL A 250 11.97 6.47 14.24
N CYS A 251 11.60 7.66 13.77
CA CYS A 251 11.87 8.08 12.40
C CYS A 251 13.30 8.66 12.32
N THR A 252 14.09 8.21 11.35
CA THR A 252 15.48 8.68 11.15
C THR A 252 15.69 9.44 9.85
N THR A 253 14.64 9.61 9.04
CA THR A 253 14.73 10.24 7.72
C THR A 253 13.66 11.29 7.53
N ASP A 254 13.92 12.27 6.65
CA ASP A 254 12.87 13.15 6.16
C ASP A 254 11.73 12.34 5.50
N PRO A 255 10.46 12.74 5.70
CA PRO A 255 9.34 12.09 5.03
C PRO A 255 9.51 12.11 3.51
N VAL A 256 9.26 10.99 2.86
CA VAL A 256 9.22 10.85 1.41
C VAL A 256 7.76 10.84 0.97
N GLY A 257 7.46 11.42 -0.19
CA GLY A 257 6.06 11.50 -0.60
C GLY A 257 5.84 11.55 -2.10
N VAL A 258 4.58 11.31 -2.47
CA VAL A 258 4.09 11.39 -3.85
C VAL A 258 2.77 12.14 -3.87
N SER A 259 2.67 13.10 -4.80
CA SER A 259 1.44 13.81 -5.10
C SER A 259 0.69 13.10 -6.21
N VAL A 260 -0.59 12.84 -5.99
CA VAL A 260 -1.48 12.19 -6.95
C VAL A 260 -2.67 13.10 -7.19
N LEU A 261 -3.01 13.30 -8.46
CA LEU A 261 -4.18 14.07 -8.87
C LEU A 261 -5.27 13.11 -9.34
N LEU A 262 -6.37 13.04 -8.60
CA LEU A 262 -7.55 12.34 -9.07
C LEU A 262 -8.26 13.22 -10.09
N ARG A 263 -8.13 12.91 -11.38
CA ARG A 263 -8.91 13.58 -12.42
C ARG A 263 -10.22 12.83 -12.66
N LYS A 264 -11.30 13.58 -12.84
CA LYS A 264 -12.56 13.01 -13.34
C LYS A 264 -12.31 12.37 -14.70
N LYS A 265 -12.59 11.07 -14.85
CA LYS A 265 -12.62 10.42 -16.16
C LYS A 265 -13.64 11.18 -17.00
N LYS A 266 -13.20 11.89 -18.06
CA LYS A 266 -14.14 12.46 -19.03
C LYS A 266 -14.93 11.28 -19.60
N SER A 267 -16.24 11.28 -19.39
CA SER A 267 -17.10 10.32 -20.10
C SER A 267 -16.88 10.55 -21.59
N LEU A 268 -16.33 9.55 -22.28
CA LEU A 268 -16.36 9.49 -23.73
C LEU A 268 -17.82 9.18 -24.09
N THR A 269 -18.62 10.23 -24.23
CA THR A 269 -19.87 10.19 -25.01
C THR A 269 -19.54 10.16 -26.49
#